data_AF-W4LPW0-F1
#
_entry.id   AF-W4LPW0-F1
#
_cell.length_a   1.000
_cell.length_b   1.000
_cell.length_c   1.000
_cell.angle_alpha   90.00
_cell.angle_beta   90.00
_cell.angle_gamma   90.00
#
_symmetry.space_group_name_H-M   'P 1'
#
loop_
_entity.id
_entity.type
_entity.pdbx_description
1 polymer ?
#
loop_
_entity_poly.entity_id
_entity_poly.type
_entity_poly.pdbx_seq_one_letter_code
_entity_poly.pdbx_strand_id
1 'polypeptide(L)'
;MNWIQHAKRLFQMPKPAHFTNYRHCCECAEHDATLMAYDVDSIGIQQLGHPSWDPLCFTSAAGLLYYMPALIRLTLETMDKPQEKYIEQLLFHLIGDGKDHDLMHACSPEQRACIAGFLEYVIETYSDAFDGCTIADDLLMAYEIWSVE
;
A
#
# COMPACT_ATOMS: atom_id res chain seq x y z
N MET A 1 19.15 0.25 2.36
CA MET A 1 18.52 1.23 1.43
C MET A 1 17.52 2.07 2.20
N ASN A 2 17.31 3.36 1.87
CA ASN A 2 16.20 4.12 2.47
C ASN A 2 14.95 3.94 1.59
N TRP A 3 14.10 2.98 1.97
CA TRP A 3 12.90 2.60 1.21
C TRP A 3 11.90 3.75 1.05
N ILE A 4 11.69 4.55 2.11
CA ILE A 4 10.76 5.69 2.07
C ILE A 4 11.21 6.71 1.02
N GLN A 5 12.49 7.11 1.04
CA GLN A 5 13.02 8.09 0.09
C GLN A 5 13.17 7.52 -1.33
N HIS A 6 13.35 6.21 -1.46
CA HIS A 6 13.35 5.56 -2.77
C HIS A 6 11.95 5.55 -3.37
N ALA A 7 10.94 5.10 -2.62
CA ALA A 7 9.55 5.07 -3.04
C ALA A 7 9.04 6.47 -3.39
N LYS A 8 9.29 7.48 -2.56
CA LYS A 8 8.90 8.88 -2.85
C LYS A 8 9.38 9.39 -4.19
N ARG A 9 10.62 9.05 -4.58
CA ARG A 9 11.19 9.47 -5.87
C ARG A 9 10.56 8.72 -7.03
N LEU A 10 10.32 7.43 -6.86
CA LEU A 10 9.87 6.55 -7.94
C LEU A 10 8.36 6.63 -8.21
N PHE A 11 7.57 6.87 -7.17
CA PHE A 11 6.12 7.07 -7.23
C PHE A 11 5.76 8.56 -7.21
N GLN A 12 6.69 9.44 -7.59
CA GLN A 12 6.41 10.87 -7.66
C GLN A 12 5.42 11.14 -8.79
N MET A 13 4.17 11.41 -8.41
CA MET A 13 3.10 11.67 -9.36
C MET A 13 2.18 12.81 -8.86
N PRO A 14 1.48 13.51 -9.76
CA PRO A 14 0.54 14.54 -9.34
C PRO A 14 -0.57 13.92 -8.49
N LYS A 15 -0.96 14.63 -7.42
CA LYS A 15 -2.09 14.23 -6.59
C LYS A 15 -3.36 14.18 -7.46
N PRO A 16 -4.11 13.06 -7.49
CA PRO A 16 -5.39 12.99 -8.17
C PRO A 16 -6.37 14.05 -7.66
N ALA A 17 -7.20 14.58 -8.56
CA ALA A 17 -8.27 15.50 -8.16
C ALA A 17 -9.33 14.81 -7.29
N HIS A 18 -9.55 13.52 -7.55
CA HIS A 18 -10.36 12.59 -6.76
C HIS A 18 -9.69 11.22 -6.79
N PHE A 19 -9.79 10.50 -5.69
CA PHE A 19 -9.22 9.19 -5.46
C PHE A 19 -10.22 8.08 -5.72
N THR A 20 -11.51 8.30 -5.36
CA THR A 20 -12.59 7.33 -5.55
C THR A 20 -13.65 7.86 -6.54
N ASN A 21 -14.64 7.04 -6.88
CA ASN A 21 -15.87 7.53 -7.50
C ASN A 21 -16.77 8.21 -6.44
N TYR A 22 -16.40 9.44 -6.04
CA TYR A 22 -17.07 10.21 -4.99
C TYR A 22 -18.56 10.50 -5.23
N ARG A 23 -19.07 10.26 -6.46
CA ARG A 23 -20.49 10.44 -6.81
C ARG A 23 -21.32 9.16 -6.70
N HIS A 24 -20.69 8.02 -6.41
CA HIS A 24 -21.36 6.72 -6.34
C HIS A 24 -22.26 6.60 -5.11
N CYS A 25 -21.71 6.82 -3.92
CA CYS A 25 -22.43 6.76 -2.64
C CYS A 25 -21.73 7.64 -1.60
N CYS A 26 -22.33 7.77 -0.40
CA CYS A 26 -21.77 8.60 0.68
C CYS A 26 -20.43 8.07 1.21
N GLU A 27 -20.24 6.75 1.24
CA GLU A 27 -18.99 6.12 1.68
C GLU A 27 -17.85 6.47 0.74
N CYS A 28 -18.04 6.34 -0.58
CA CYS A 28 -17.03 6.76 -1.56
C CYS A 28 -16.69 8.25 -1.42
N ALA A 29 -17.67 9.11 -1.17
CA ALA A 29 -17.45 10.54 -0.95
C ALA A 29 -16.66 10.83 0.33
N GLU A 30 -16.94 10.11 1.42
CA GLU A 30 -16.21 10.21 2.69
C GLU A 30 -14.76 9.75 2.55
N HIS A 31 -14.54 8.61 1.88
CA HIS A 31 -13.21 8.07 1.61
C HIS A 31 -12.41 9.01 0.70
N ASP A 32 -13.05 9.54 -0.34
CA ASP A 32 -12.44 10.55 -1.22
C ASP A 32 -12.02 11.80 -0.45
N ALA A 33 -12.91 12.35 0.38
CA ALA A 33 -12.61 13.53 1.19
C ALA A 33 -11.46 13.27 2.17
N THR A 34 -11.41 12.09 2.77
CA THR A 34 -10.31 11.67 3.65
C THR A 34 -8.99 11.67 2.88
N LEU A 35 -8.91 10.99 1.73
CA LEU A 35 -7.70 10.97 0.92
C LEU A 35 -7.33 12.36 0.39
N MET A 36 -8.31 13.17 -0.04
CA MET A 36 -8.05 14.54 -0.47
C MET A 36 -7.46 15.43 0.62
N ALA A 37 -7.79 15.20 1.90
CA ALA A 37 -7.32 16.01 3.03
C ALA A 37 -5.85 15.79 3.41
N TYR A 38 -5.24 14.66 3.01
CA TYR A 38 -3.88 14.30 3.41
C TYR A 38 -2.99 14.01 2.19
N ASP A 39 -1.67 14.14 2.34
CA ASP A 39 -0.70 13.72 1.33
C ASP A 39 0.11 12.50 1.80
N VAL A 40 1.10 12.12 1.00
CA VAL A 40 1.96 10.95 1.26
C VAL A 40 2.74 11.05 2.58
N ASP A 41 2.94 12.27 3.08
CA ASP A 41 3.72 12.56 4.29
C ASP A 41 2.83 12.73 5.51
N SER A 42 1.60 13.23 5.32
CA SER A 42 0.69 13.53 6.43
C SER A 42 -0.30 12.41 6.75
N ILE A 43 -0.61 11.51 5.81
CA ILE A 43 -1.60 10.44 6.06
C ILE A 43 -1.06 9.40 7.05
N GLY A 44 -1.87 9.05 8.05
CA GLY A 44 -1.49 8.10 9.10
C GLY A 44 -2.48 6.94 9.25
N ILE A 45 -2.14 5.98 10.11
CA ILE A 45 -3.02 4.87 10.49
C ILE A 45 -4.38 5.36 10.99
N GLN A 46 -4.41 6.49 11.71
CA GLN A 46 -5.66 7.07 12.22
C GLN A 46 -6.61 7.52 11.11
N GLN A 47 -6.06 8.00 9.98
CA GLN A 47 -6.85 8.44 8.82
C GLN A 47 -7.27 7.27 7.94
N LEU A 48 -6.40 6.25 7.78
CA LEU A 48 -6.73 5.02 7.07
C LEU A 48 -7.69 4.13 7.89
N GLY A 49 -7.77 4.36 9.20
CA GLY A 49 -8.77 3.77 10.06
C GLY A 49 -8.60 2.25 10.23
N HIS A 50 -9.74 1.60 10.47
CA HIS A 50 -9.80 0.14 10.60
C HIS A 50 -9.84 -0.49 9.21
N PRO A 51 -9.24 -1.68 8.98
CA PRO A 51 -9.29 -2.40 7.69
C PRO A 51 -10.68 -2.51 7.06
N SER A 52 -11.72 -2.65 7.88
CA SER A 52 -13.11 -2.71 7.42
C SER A 52 -13.69 -1.39 6.91
N TRP A 53 -12.95 -0.28 7.00
CA TRP A 53 -13.33 1.07 6.57
C TRP A 53 -12.11 1.81 6.00
N ASP A 54 -11.19 1.10 5.35
CA ASP A 54 -10.00 1.69 4.74
C ASP A 54 -10.39 2.48 3.47
N PRO A 55 -10.14 3.80 3.41
CA PRO A 55 -10.48 4.62 2.25
C PRO A 55 -9.73 4.23 0.97
N LEU A 56 -8.65 3.45 1.05
CA LEU A 56 -7.92 2.96 -0.11
C LEU A 56 -8.65 1.81 -0.83
N CYS A 57 -9.59 1.12 -0.19
CA CYS A 57 -10.32 -0.02 -0.79
C CYS A 57 -11.11 0.32 -2.06
N PHE A 58 -11.55 1.58 -2.21
CA PHE A 58 -12.29 2.04 -3.40
C PHE A 58 -11.51 3.06 -4.23
N THR A 59 -10.21 3.16 -3.98
CA THR A 59 -9.36 4.13 -4.67
C THR A 59 -8.96 3.61 -6.04
N SER A 60 -8.81 4.51 -7.00
CA SER A 60 -8.31 4.18 -8.34
C SER A 60 -6.85 3.71 -8.29
N ALA A 61 -6.38 3.01 -9.32
CA ALA A 61 -4.97 2.61 -9.43
C ALA A 61 -4.01 3.82 -9.33
N ALA A 62 -4.37 4.97 -9.91
CA ALA A 62 -3.60 6.21 -9.78
C ALA A 62 -3.55 6.71 -8.32
N GLY A 63 -4.62 6.51 -7.56
CA GLY A 63 -4.69 6.81 -6.13
C GLY A 63 -3.77 5.93 -5.29
N LEU A 64 -3.79 4.61 -5.54
CA LEU A 64 -2.88 3.65 -4.88
C LEU A 64 -1.41 3.97 -5.20
N LEU A 65 -1.09 4.24 -6.48
CA LEU A 65 0.26 4.65 -6.87
C LEU A 65 0.71 5.90 -6.13
N TYR A 66 -0.16 6.90 -6.01
CA TYR A 66 0.15 8.15 -5.32
C TYR A 66 0.48 7.90 -3.84
N TYR A 67 -0.30 7.04 -3.17
CA TYR A 67 -0.09 6.73 -1.76
C TYR A 67 0.95 5.64 -1.48
N MET A 68 1.47 4.93 -2.49
CA MET A 68 2.44 3.85 -2.29
C MET A 68 3.63 4.22 -1.37
N PRO A 69 4.23 5.44 -1.47
CA PRO A 69 5.27 5.86 -0.52
C PRO A 69 4.79 5.94 0.93
N ALA A 70 3.54 6.37 1.15
CA ALA A 70 2.94 6.40 2.48
C ALA A 70 2.70 4.99 3.00
N LEU A 71 2.23 4.06 2.16
CA LEU A 71 1.99 2.68 2.57
C LEU A 71 3.28 2.00 3.02
N ILE A 72 4.36 2.15 2.23
CA ILE A 72 5.70 1.68 2.59
C ILE A 72 6.19 2.31 3.91
N ARG A 73 6.00 3.62 4.09
CA ARG A 73 6.36 4.32 5.33
C ARG A 73 5.59 3.76 6.53
N LEU A 74 4.27 3.65 6.43
CA LEU A 74 3.40 3.18 7.50
C LEU A 74 3.70 1.73 7.88
N THR A 75 3.99 0.87 6.91
CA THR A 75 4.47 -0.50 7.16
C THR A 75 5.73 -0.45 8.04
N LEU A 76 6.76 0.29 7.65
CA LEU A 76 8.00 0.37 8.43
C LEU A 76 7.81 0.99 9.82
N GLU A 77 7.00 2.06 9.94
CA GLU A 77 6.72 2.74 11.22
C GLU A 77 5.93 1.89 12.22
N THR A 78 5.29 0.81 11.75
CA THR A 78 4.41 -0.04 12.57
C THR A 78 4.93 -1.46 12.77
N MET A 79 6.08 -1.85 12.20
CA MET A 79 6.57 -3.23 12.32
C MET A 79 6.84 -3.67 13.75
N ASP A 80 7.32 -2.75 14.59
CA ASP A 80 7.59 -3.03 16.01
C ASP A 80 6.34 -2.92 16.90
N LYS A 81 5.16 -2.72 16.31
CA LYS A 81 3.88 -2.52 17.02
C LYS A 81 2.89 -3.64 16.71
N PRO A 82 2.83 -4.71 17.52
CA PRO A 82 2.03 -5.90 17.23
C PRO A 82 0.54 -5.65 16.94
N GLN A 83 -0.05 -4.61 17.53
CA GLN A 83 -1.48 -4.29 17.39
C GLN A 83 -1.80 -3.26 16.30
N GLU A 84 -0.77 -2.68 15.66
CA GLU A 84 -0.92 -1.59 14.67
C GLU A 84 -0.21 -1.91 13.34
N LYS A 85 0.22 -3.15 13.12
CA LYS A 85 1.00 -3.54 11.94
C LYS A 85 0.20 -3.23 10.67
N TYR A 86 0.67 -2.26 9.89
CA TYR A 86 0.03 -1.87 8.64
C TYR A 86 0.28 -2.86 7.49
N ILE A 87 1.22 -3.78 7.66
CA ILE A 87 1.64 -4.72 6.61
C ILE A 87 0.48 -5.55 6.07
N GLU A 88 -0.45 -5.99 6.91
CA GLU A 88 -1.63 -6.77 6.48
C GLU A 88 -2.47 -5.98 5.48
N GLN A 89 -2.69 -4.69 5.75
CA GLN A 89 -3.45 -3.82 4.86
C GLN A 89 -2.70 -3.53 3.56
N LEU A 90 -1.37 -3.34 3.62
CA LEU A 90 -0.56 -3.24 2.41
C LEU A 90 -0.67 -4.51 1.56
N LEU A 91 -0.53 -5.68 2.17
CA LEU A 91 -0.61 -6.97 1.46
C LEU A 91 -1.98 -7.17 0.83
N PHE A 92 -3.06 -6.83 1.53
CA PHE A 92 -4.41 -6.86 0.98
C PHE A 92 -4.50 -6.08 -0.36
N HIS A 93 -3.96 -4.87 -0.41
CA HIS A 93 -3.95 -4.04 -1.63
C HIS A 93 -3.00 -4.55 -2.71
N LEU A 94 -1.87 -5.16 -2.32
CA LEU A 94 -0.88 -5.69 -3.26
C LEU A 94 -1.30 -7.04 -3.86
N ILE A 95 -1.98 -7.88 -3.07
CA ILE A 95 -2.49 -9.19 -3.52
C ILE A 95 -3.67 -8.96 -4.45
N GLY A 96 -4.68 -8.18 -4.03
CA GLY A 96 -5.85 -7.84 -4.85
C GLY A 96 -6.39 -9.01 -5.68
N ASP A 97 -6.58 -8.77 -6.98
CA ASP A 97 -6.96 -9.79 -7.99
C ASP A 97 -5.74 -10.52 -8.60
N GLY A 98 -4.61 -10.53 -7.92
CA GLY A 98 -3.37 -11.14 -8.38
C GLY A 98 -2.70 -10.35 -9.52
N LYS A 99 -2.28 -11.06 -10.57
CA LYS A 99 -1.49 -10.48 -11.69
C LYS A 99 -2.30 -9.59 -12.63
N ASP A 100 -3.62 -9.71 -12.60
CA ASP A 100 -4.54 -8.93 -13.46
C ASP A 100 -5.09 -7.68 -12.73
N HIS A 101 -4.50 -7.31 -11.58
CA HIS A 101 -4.92 -6.15 -10.82
C HIS A 101 -4.56 -4.83 -11.53
N ASP A 102 -5.49 -3.86 -11.56
CA ASP A 102 -5.29 -2.56 -12.22
C ASP A 102 -4.01 -1.84 -11.77
N LEU A 103 -3.60 -2.02 -10.51
CA LEU A 103 -2.36 -1.44 -10.00
C LEU A 103 -1.11 -2.01 -10.69
N MET A 104 -1.09 -3.31 -11.01
CA MET A 104 0.02 -3.95 -11.72
C MET A 104 0.19 -3.38 -13.14
N HIS A 105 -0.93 -3.12 -13.82
CA HIS A 105 -0.95 -2.51 -15.14
C HIS A 105 -0.58 -1.02 -15.12
N ALA A 106 -0.90 -0.31 -14.02
CA ALA A 106 -0.57 1.09 -13.87
C ALA A 106 0.90 1.34 -13.47
N CYS A 107 1.56 0.39 -12.82
CA CYS A 107 2.97 0.50 -12.42
C CYS A 107 3.92 0.44 -13.62
N SER A 108 4.97 1.28 -13.60
CA SER A 108 6.15 1.06 -14.45
C SER A 108 6.94 -0.18 -14.00
N PRO A 109 7.79 -0.77 -14.86
CA PRO A 109 8.66 -1.88 -14.47
C PRO A 109 9.51 -1.56 -13.23
N GLU A 110 10.03 -0.34 -13.12
CA GLU A 110 10.81 0.09 -11.96
C GLU A 110 9.95 0.16 -10.69
N GLN A 111 8.71 0.64 -10.79
CA GLN A 111 7.78 0.68 -9.67
C GLN A 111 7.43 -0.72 -9.16
N ARG A 112 7.20 -1.67 -10.08
CA ARG A 112 7.00 -3.09 -9.73
C ARG A 112 8.23 -3.67 -9.03
N ALA A 113 9.42 -3.44 -9.59
CA ALA A 113 10.68 -3.88 -9.00
C ALA A 113 10.92 -3.28 -7.60
N CYS A 114 10.51 -2.02 -7.37
CA CYS A 114 10.58 -1.39 -6.06
C CYS A 114 9.64 -2.06 -5.05
N ILE A 115 8.42 -2.43 -5.44
CA ILE A 115 7.47 -3.14 -4.57
C ILE A 115 8.01 -4.55 -4.24
N ALA A 116 8.44 -5.31 -5.25
CA ALA A 116 9.03 -6.63 -5.05
C ALA A 116 10.25 -6.58 -4.12
N GLY A 117 11.19 -5.67 -4.38
CA GLY A 117 12.37 -5.52 -3.52
C GLY A 117 12.03 -5.06 -2.10
N PHE A 118 10.96 -4.26 -1.92
CA PHE A 118 10.51 -3.87 -0.59
C PHE A 118 9.94 -5.07 0.18
N LEU A 119 9.14 -5.92 -0.47
CA LEU A 119 8.62 -7.15 0.11
C LEU A 119 9.75 -8.11 0.48
N GLU A 120 10.74 -8.29 -0.40
CA GLU A 120 11.95 -9.08 -0.13
C GLU A 120 12.67 -8.56 1.12
N TYR A 121 12.91 -7.25 1.22
CA TYR A 121 13.51 -6.64 2.41
C TYR A 121 12.71 -6.93 3.68
N VAL A 122 11.38 -6.86 3.62
CA VAL A 122 10.53 -7.12 4.78
C VAL A 122 10.61 -8.58 5.19
N ILE A 123 10.60 -9.51 4.24
CA ILE A 123 10.78 -10.95 4.48
C ILE A 123 12.12 -11.22 5.16
N GLU A 124 13.22 -10.67 4.65
CA GLU A 124 14.56 -10.91 5.18
C GLU A 124 14.80 -10.24 6.55
N THR A 125 14.22 -9.07 6.79
CA THR A 125 14.52 -8.26 7.98
C THR A 125 13.58 -8.54 9.14
N TYR A 126 12.33 -8.93 8.86
CA TYR A 126 11.27 -9.07 9.86
C TYR A 126 10.66 -10.47 9.92
N SER A 127 11.34 -11.51 9.39
CA SER A 127 10.88 -12.90 9.43
C SER A 127 10.38 -13.32 10.81
N ASP A 128 11.17 -13.03 11.85
CA ASP A 128 10.89 -13.41 13.24
C ASP A 128 9.63 -12.72 13.78
N ALA A 129 9.27 -11.55 13.23
CA ALA A 129 8.07 -10.82 13.62
C ALA A 129 6.79 -11.45 13.07
N PHE A 130 6.89 -12.41 12.14
CA PHE A 130 5.77 -13.09 11.49
C PHE A 130 5.68 -14.59 11.82
N ASP A 131 6.59 -15.10 12.65
CA ASP A 131 6.56 -16.51 13.07
C ASP A 131 5.21 -16.89 13.72
N GLY A 132 4.56 -17.89 13.12
CA GLY A 132 3.24 -18.38 13.58
C GLY A 132 2.05 -17.53 13.16
N CYS A 133 2.22 -16.54 12.28
CA CYS A 133 1.15 -15.72 11.70
C CYS A 133 0.92 -16.06 10.22
N THR A 134 -0.32 -15.92 9.74
CA THR A 134 -0.68 -16.09 8.32
C THR A 134 -0.05 -15.05 7.40
N ILE A 135 0.46 -13.95 7.96
CA ILE A 135 1.13 -12.85 7.26
C ILE A 135 2.32 -13.34 6.43
N ALA A 136 3.03 -14.38 6.88
CA ALA A 136 4.16 -14.94 6.15
C ALA A 136 3.76 -15.50 4.78
N ASP A 137 2.61 -16.18 4.70
CA ASP A 137 2.09 -16.74 3.45
C ASP A 137 1.65 -15.62 2.50
N ASP A 138 0.96 -14.60 3.03
CA ASP A 138 0.53 -13.43 2.25
C ASP A 138 1.72 -12.61 1.72
N LEU A 139 2.81 -12.50 2.50
CA LEU A 139 4.06 -11.86 2.07
C LEU A 139 4.69 -12.58 0.88
N LEU A 140 4.80 -13.90 0.96
CA LEU A 140 5.36 -14.71 -0.12
C LEU A 140 4.48 -14.65 -1.36
N MET A 141 3.16 -14.73 -1.21
CA MET A 141 2.22 -14.59 -2.31
C MET A 141 2.32 -13.22 -2.98
N ALA A 142 2.35 -12.13 -2.20
CA ALA A 142 2.56 -10.79 -2.74
C ALA A 142 3.91 -10.70 -3.47
N TYR A 143 4.98 -11.23 -2.88
CA TYR A 143 6.29 -11.22 -3.54
C TYR A 143 6.27 -11.97 -4.88
N GLU A 144 5.63 -13.13 -4.96
CA GLU A 144 5.47 -13.89 -6.21
C GLU A 144 4.64 -13.16 -7.27
N ILE A 145 3.59 -12.44 -6.87
CA ILE A 145 2.79 -11.62 -7.80
C ILE A 145 3.63 -10.49 -8.39
N TRP A 146 4.45 -9.83 -7.57
CA TRP A 146 5.15 -8.59 -7.92
C TRP A 146 6.57 -8.78 -8.48
N SER A 147 7.16 -9.96 -8.31
CA SER A 147 8.50 -10.31 -8.81
C SER A 147 8.54 -10.76 -10.28
N VAL A 148 7.39 -10.79 -10.97
CA VAL A 148 7.31 -11.13 -12.39
C VAL A 148 7.82 -9.99 -13.29
N GLU A 149 8.55 -10.36 -14.35
CA GLU A 149 9.13 -9.45 -15.36
C GLU A 149 8.06 -8.59 -16.08
#